data_AF-A0A420BUR4-F1
#
_entry.id   AF-A0A420BUR4-F1
#
_cell.length_a   1.000
_cell.length_b   1.000
_cell.length_c   1.000
_cell.angle_alpha   90.00
_cell.angle_beta   90.00
_cell.angle_gamma   90.00
#
_symmetry.space_group_name_H-M   'P 1'
#
loop_
_entity.id
_entity.type
_entity.pdbx_description
1 polymer ?
#
loop_
_entity_poly.entity_id
_entity_poly.type
_entity_poly.pdbx_seq_one_letter_code
_entity_poly.pdbx_strand_id
1 'polypeptide(L)'
;MAGHQSADQKAQDAAAKKAAEPQLAGEKAAAEQLQVIGPVAVLPLNSGGERYAYRGAPVSSDEYTDEGIEHAKAIGLVGKPKK
;
A
#
# COMPACT_ATOMS: atom_id res chain seq x y z
N MET A 1 -46.85 -22.11 -5.51
CA MET A 1 -45.38 -22.36 -5.56
C MET A 1 -44.67 -21.02 -5.48
N ALA A 2 -44.28 -20.57 -4.28
CA ALA A 2 -43.55 -19.32 -4.10
C ALA A 2 -42.52 -19.54 -2.98
N GLY A 3 -41.35 -20.04 -3.36
CA GLY A 3 -40.32 -20.46 -2.40
C GLY A 3 -38.89 -20.28 -2.91
N HIS A 4 -38.67 -19.46 -3.94
CA HIS A 4 -37.34 -19.31 -4.57
C HIS A 4 -36.68 -17.94 -4.35
N GLN A 5 -37.32 -16.98 -3.66
CA GLN A 5 -36.76 -15.62 -3.55
C GLN A 5 -35.72 -15.42 -2.44
N SER A 6 -35.59 -16.34 -1.48
CA SER A 6 -34.70 -16.14 -0.32
C SER A 6 -33.26 -16.61 -0.52
N ALA A 7 -32.97 -17.40 -1.57
CA ALA A 7 -31.62 -17.88 -1.86
C ALA A 7 -30.82 -16.85 -2.69
N ASP A 8 -31.49 -16.18 -3.64
CA ASP A 8 -30.90 -15.18 -4.52
C ASP A 8 -30.46 -13.91 -3.77
N GLN A 9 -31.24 -13.48 -2.76
CA GLN A 9 -30.89 -12.30 -1.95
C GLN A 9 -29.65 -12.53 -1.07
N LYS A 10 -29.41 -13.75 -0.61
CA LYS A 10 -28.26 -14.07 0.25
C LYS A 10 -26.94 -14.11 -0.53
N ALA A 11 -26.99 -14.44 -1.82
CA ALA A 11 -25.84 -14.43 -2.72
C ALA A 11 -25.42 -13.00 -3.10
N GLN A 12 -26.39 -12.07 -3.21
CA GLN A 12 -26.12 -10.69 -3.59
C GLN A 12 -25.49 -9.87 -2.45
N ASP A 13 -25.87 -10.11 -1.18
CA ASP A 13 -25.28 -9.42 -0.02
C ASP A 13 -23.81 -9.83 0.22
N ALA A 14 -23.47 -11.09 -0.05
CA ALA A 14 -22.10 -11.60 0.06
C ALA A 14 -21.17 -11.02 -1.04
N ALA A 15 -21.69 -10.75 -2.23
CA ALA A 15 -20.93 -10.14 -3.32
C ALA A 15 -20.63 -8.65 -3.05
N ALA A 16 -21.55 -7.94 -2.39
CA ALA A 16 -21.35 -6.54 -2.02
C ALA A 16 -20.28 -6.37 -0.92
N LYS A 17 -20.20 -7.28 0.06
CA LYS A 17 -19.13 -7.25 1.08
C LYS A 17 -17.75 -7.56 0.51
N LYS A 18 -17.66 -8.52 -0.42
CA LYS A 18 -16.38 -8.91 -1.04
C LYS A 18 -15.79 -7.84 -1.98
N ALA A 19 -16.61 -6.90 -2.46
CA ALA A 19 -16.17 -5.79 -3.30
C ALA A 19 -15.71 -4.56 -2.50
N ALA A 20 -16.07 -4.45 -1.22
CA ALA A 20 -15.61 -3.37 -0.34
C ALA A 20 -14.23 -3.65 0.29
N GLU A 21 -13.86 -4.91 0.52
CA GLU A 21 -12.53 -5.31 1.01
C GLU A 21 -11.35 -4.90 0.09
N PRO A 22 -11.40 -5.05 -1.25
CA PRO A 22 -10.29 -4.63 -2.11
C PRO A 22 -10.15 -3.11 -2.21
N GLN A 23 -11.22 -2.34 -1.97
CA GLN A 23 -11.16 -0.88 -2.00
C GLN A 23 -10.55 -0.30 -0.72
N LEU A 24 -10.83 -0.89 0.44
CA LEU A 24 -10.14 -0.54 1.70
C LEU A 24 -8.66 -0.94 1.70
N ALA A 25 -8.29 -2.03 0.99
CA ALA A 25 -6.89 -2.39 0.77
C ALA A 25 -6.18 -1.41 -0.18
N GLY A 26 -6.86 -0.94 -1.25
CA GLY A 26 -6.33 0.07 -2.16
C GLY A 26 -6.19 1.45 -1.53
N GLU A 27 -7.11 1.83 -0.62
CA GLU A 27 -7.07 3.13 0.05
C GLU A 27 -6.15 3.13 1.29
N LYS A 28 -5.90 1.97 1.92
CA LYS A 28 -4.76 1.79 2.84
C LYS A 28 -3.41 1.80 2.11
N ALA A 29 -3.33 1.20 0.92
CA ALA A 29 -2.12 1.32 0.07
C ALA A 29 -1.87 2.77 -0.38
N ALA A 30 -2.92 3.59 -0.53
CA ALA A 30 -2.79 5.02 -0.82
C ALA A 30 -2.40 5.88 0.40
N ALA A 31 -2.50 5.34 1.62
CA ALA A 31 -2.05 6.03 2.84
C ALA A 31 -0.53 5.87 3.09
N GLU A 32 0.14 4.92 2.44
CA GLU A 32 1.54 4.53 2.71
C GLU A 32 2.48 4.60 1.49
N GLN A 33 2.02 5.10 0.34
CA GLN A 33 2.91 5.36 -0.80
C GLN A 33 3.83 6.54 -0.50
N LEU A 34 4.95 6.21 0.13
CA LEU A 34 6.06 7.11 0.27
C LEU A 34 6.82 7.16 -1.05
N GLN A 35 7.44 8.31 -1.30
CA GLN A 35 8.25 8.53 -2.48
C GLN A 35 9.57 9.15 -2.05
N VAL A 36 10.64 8.80 -2.75
CA VAL A 36 11.91 9.50 -2.58
C VAL A 36 11.75 10.95 -3.03
N ILE A 37 11.92 11.88 -2.10
CA ILE A 37 11.86 13.33 -2.35
C ILE A 37 13.25 13.96 -2.42
N GLY A 38 14.25 13.33 -1.78
CA GLY A 38 15.66 13.69 -1.88
C GLY A 38 16.30 13.28 -3.21
N PRO A 39 17.59 13.58 -3.44
CA PRO A 39 18.28 13.19 -4.67
C PRO A 39 18.38 11.67 -4.83
N VAL A 40 18.73 10.97 -3.75
CA VAL A 40 18.80 9.50 -3.67
C VAL A 40 18.59 9.08 -2.22
N ALA A 41 17.92 7.94 -2.01
CA ALA A 41 17.82 7.26 -0.73
C ALA A 41 18.46 5.87 -0.87
N VAL A 42 19.24 5.45 0.13
CA VAL A 42 19.70 4.08 0.25
C VAL A 42 18.84 3.42 1.30
N LEU A 43 18.11 2.37 0.92
CA LEU A 43 17.15 1.72 1.78
C LEU A 43 17.49 0.22 1.90
N PRO A 44 17.47 -0.33 3.12
CA PRO A 44 17.60 -1.76 3.33
C PRO A 44 16.38 -2.50 2.79
N LEU A 45 16.64 -3.61 2.10
CA LEU A 45 15.58 -4.47 1.55
C LEU A 45 15.16 -5.54 2.56
N ASN A 46 13.90 -5.95 2.50
CA ASN A 46 13.40 -7.07 3.29
C ASN A 46 14.10 -8.41 2.95
N SER A 47 14.59 -8.55 1.71
CA SER A 47 15.39 -9.71 1.28
C SER A 47 16.85 -9.68 1.77
N GLY A 48 17.24 -8.64 2.51
CA GLY A 48 18.63 -8.35 2.86
C GLY A 48 19.35 -7.51 1.80
N GLY A 49 20.44 -6.85 2.25
CA GLY A 49 21.18 -5.89 1.43
C GLY A 49 20.49 -4.51 1.35
N GLU A 50 20.99 -3.66 0.46
CA GLU A 50 20.53 -2.28 0.29
C GLU A 50 20.29 -1.95 -1.18
N ARG A 51 19.36 -1.04 -1.46
CA ARG A 51 19.08 -0.54 -2.81
C ARG A 51 19.05 0.98 -2.84
N TYR A 52 19.61 1.53 -3.91
CA TYR A 52 19.54 2.95 -4.24
C TYR A 52 18.20 3.25 -4.91
N ALA A 53 17.41 4.13 -4.30
CA ALA A 53 16.15 4.65 -4.81
C ALA A 53 16.32 6.12 -5.16
N TYR A 54 16.11 6.47 -6.42
CA TYR A 54 16.24 7.84 -6.91
C TYR A 54 14.98 8.65 -6.65
N ARG A 55 15.10 9.98 -6.69
CA ARG A 55 13.96 10.89 -6.59
C ARG A 55 12.79 10.44 -7.47
N GLY A 56 11.61 10.37 -6.88
CA GLY A 56 10.40 9.91 -7.55
C GLY A 56 10.14 8.41 -7.43
N ALA A 57 11.09 7.61 -6.95
CA ALA A 57 10.89 6.19 -6.75
C ALA A 57 9.87 5.93 -5.63
N PRO A 58 8.94 4.98 -5.82
CA PRO A 58 8.03 4.55 -4.76
C PRO A 58 8.80 3.78 -3.69
N VAL A 59 8.38 3.96 -2.44
CA VAL A 59 8.92 3.29 -1.27
C VAL A 59 7.76 2.67 -0.51
N SER A 60 7.82 1.36 -0.29
CA SER A 60 6.81 0.59 0.44
C SER A 60 7.50 -0.38 1.40
N SER A 61 6.84 -0.66 2.52
CA SER A 61 7.23 -1.69 3.50
C SER A 61 7.20 -3.11 2.94
N ASP A 62 6.58 -3.34 1.77
CA ASP A 62 6.67 -4.64 1.06
C ASP A 62 8.08 -4.93 0.54
N GLU A 63 8.80 -3.90 0.07
CA GLU A 63 10.13 -4.04 -0.54
C GLU A 63 11.26 -3.71 0.43
N TYR A 64 11.07 -2.67 1.24
CA TYR A 64 12.06 -2.13 2.16
C TYR A 64 11.66 -2.38 3.61
N THR A 65 12.65 -2.43 4.50
CA THR A 65 12.40 -2.58 5.94
C THR A 65 11.73 -1.32 6.50
N ASP A 66 10.77 -1.48 7.40
CA ASP A 66 10.11 -0.36 8.07
C ASP A 66 11.10 0.59 8.76
N GLU A 67 12.10 0.05 9.46
CA GLU A 67 13.14 0.84 10.15
C GLU A 67 13.91 1.73 9.16
N GLY A 68 14.25 1.19 7.98
CA GLY A 68 14.93 1.93 6.92
C GLY A 68 14.06 3.05 6.34
N ILE A 69 12.76 2.78 6.17
CA ILE A 69 11.78 3.77 5.70
C ILE A 69 11.59 4.88 6.73
N GLU A 70 11.45 4.54 8.01
CA GLU A 70 11.31 5.51 9.10
C GLU A 70 12.55 6.39 9.23
N HIS A 71 13.74 5.79 9.16
CA HIS A 71 14.99 6.53 9.16
C HIS A 71 15.06 7.50 7.97
N ALA A 72 14.80 7.02 6.76
CA ALA A 72 14.81 7.84 5.54
C ALA A 72 13.77 8.97 5.57
N LYS A 73 12.63 8.74 6.22
CA LYS A 73 11.59 9.75 6.45
C LYS A 73 12.05 10.80 7.47
N ALA A 74 12.69 10.40 8.56
CA ALA A 74 13.20 11.30 9.59
C ALA A 74 14.25 12.29 9.06
N ILE A 75 15.09 11.84 8.13
CA ILE A 75 16.11 12.67 7.46
C ILE A 75 15.58 13.41 6.21
N GLY A 76 14.29 13.24 5.88
CA GLY A 76 13.65 13.96 4.77
C GLY A 76 14.05 13.47 3.37
N LEU A 77 14.57 12.25 3.23
CA LEU A 77 14.84 11.64 1.92
C LEU A 77 13.58 11.06 1.29
N VAL A 78 12.64 10.60 2.12
CA VAL A 78 11.40 9.95 1.71
C VAL A 78 10.22 10.67 2.34
N GLY A 79 9.12 10.84 1.59
CA GLY A 79 7.95 11.56 2.07
C GLY A 79 6.74 11.38 1.17
N LYS A 80 5.70 12.17 1.43
CA LYS A 80 4.48 12.14 0.59
C LYS A 80 4.82 12.61 -0.83
N PRO A 81 4.29 11.96 -1.87
CA PRO A 81 4.46 12.40 -3.24
C PRO A 81 3.92 13.83 -3.39
N LYS A 82 4.69 14.69 -4.07
CA LYS A 82 4.19 16.02 -4.47
C LYS A 82 3.32 15.80 -5.71
N LYS A 83 2.03 16.16 -5.58
CA LYS A 83 1.05 16.19 -6.68
C LYS A 83 1.57 16.98 -7.87
#